data_AF-A0A0W0UKM2-F1
#
_entry.id   AF-A0A0W0UKM2-F1
#
_cell.length_a   1.000
_cell.length_b   1.000
_cell.length_c   1.000
_cell.angle_alpha   90.00
_cell.angle_beta   90.00
_cell.angle_gamma   90.00
#
_symmetry.space_group_name_H-M   'P 1'
#
loop_
_entity.id
_entity.type
_entity.pdbx_description
1 polymer ?
#
loop_
_entity_poly.entity_id
_entity_poly.type
_entity_poly.pdbx_seq_one_letter_code
_entity_poly.pdbx_strand_id
1 'polypeptide(L)'
;MSTELSIGYLTGSAKVTRNYLFTDDIIWRNPRTTRQMFFQPYESKKEFIYCARHTFQPMAILGLAILNPYVLVIVPIIMGGLSAVFAALGGISKLYGNESAASFYLDTADFLIKDLCQAIIDLVVLPVSAVAMLTRGIATGVQAVGITGKHTAPKEEFPPFEALSPSNA
;
A
#
# COMPACT_ATOMS: atom_id res chain seq x y z
N MET A 1 -11.60 7.75 -1.49
CA MET A 1 -10.21 7.65 -2.00
C MET A 1 -10.01 6.19 -2.36
N SER A 2 -9.83 5.87 -3.65
CA SER A 2 -9.81 4.48 -4.13
C SER A 2 -8.54 3.77 -3.66
N THR A 3 -8.69 2.73 -2.85
CA THR A 3 -7.63 1.76 -2.55
C THR A 3 -7.33 0.99 -3.85
N GLU A 4 -6.38 1.48 -4.64
CA GLU A 4 -5.92 0.74 -5.81
C GLU A 4 -5.15 -0.51 -5.36
N LEU A 5 -5.52 -1.66 -5.92
CA LEU A 5 -4.84 -2.93 -5.67
C LEU A 5 -3.39 -2.82 -6.13
N SER A 6 -2.44 -3.02 -5.23
CA SER A 6 -1.04 -2.79 -5.56
C SER A 6 -0.05 -3.52 -4.66
N ILE A 7 1.08 -3.89 -5.27
CA ILE A 7 2.31 -4.34 -4.59
C ILE A 7 3.34 -3.20 -4.51
N GLY A 8 2.87 -1.95 -4.56
CA GLY A 8 3.71 -0.75 -4.59
C GLY A 8 4.56 -0.56 -3.34
N TYR A 9 4.09 -1.04 -2.18
CA TYR A 9 4.84 -1.08 -0.93
C TYR A 9 6.10 -1.94 -1.03
N LEU A 10 6.03 -2.99 -1.84
CA LEU A 10 7.09 -3.96 -2.01
C LEU A 10 8.05 -3.51 -3.13
N THR A 11 7.52 -3.21 -4.31
CA THR A 11 8.31 -2.77 -5.49
C THR A 11 8.86 -1.34 -5.35
N GLY A 12 8.39 -0.58 -4.37
CA GLY A 12 8.75 0.82 -4.17
C GLY A 12 8.13 1.78 -5.18
N SER A 13 7.17 1.32 -6.00
CA SER A 13 6.44 2.18 -6.97
C SER A 13 5.42 3.10 -6.29
N ALA A 14 5.04 2.83 -5.04
CA ALA A 14 4.19 3.71 -4.24
C ALA A 14 5.04 4.53 -3.25
N LYS A 15 5.14 5.85 -3.46
CA LYS A 15 5.78 6.77 -2.52
C LYS A 15 4.73 7.35 -1.58
N VAL A 16 4.81 7.02 -0.30
CA VAL A 16 3.83 7.48 0.70
C VAL A 16 4.13 8.91 1.14
N THR A 17 3.16 9.81 0.92
CA THR A 17 3.23 11.21 1.36
C THR A 17 2.62 11.39 2.75
N ARG A 18 1.58 10.62 3.09
CA ARG A 18 0.91 10.66 4.39
C ARG A 18 0.35 9.29 4.77
N ASN A 19 0.51 8.92 6.05
CA ASN A 19 -0.14 7.73 6.59
C ASN A 19 -1.38 8.11 7.40
N TYR A 20 -2.47 7.39 7.19
CA TYR A 20 -3.62 7.36 8.08
C TYR A 20 -3.73 5.98 8.73
N LEU A 21 -4.75 5.77 9.57
CA LEU A 21 -4.93 4.51 10.29
C LEU A 21 -5.23 3.33 9.34
N PHE A 22 -6.07 3.57 8.33
CA PHE A 22 -6.59 2.55 7.39
C PHE A 22 -6.36 2.90 5.91
N THR A 23 -5.74 4.03 5.62
CA THR A 23 -5.47 4.48 4.25
C THR A 23 -4.16 5.26 4.21
N ASP A 24 -3.57 5.42 3.04
CA ASP A 24 -2.32 6.15 2.85
C ASP A 24 -2.41 6.99 1.57
N ASP A 25 -1.91 8.22 1.63
CA ASP A 25 -1.76 9.06 0.45
C ASP A 25 -0.48 8.64 -0.27
N ILE A 26 -0.62 8.19 -1.52
CA ILE A 26 0.48 7.68 -2.33
C ILE A 26 0.66 8.50 -3.62
N ILE A 27 1.92 8.65 -4.02
CA ILE A 27 2.30 9.13 -5.35
C ILE A 27 2.97 7.97 -6.09
N TRP A 28 2.45 7.64 -7.26
CA TRP A 28 3.02 6.63 -8.12
C TRP A 28 4.34 7.09 -8.75
N ARG A 29 5.34 6.21 -8.74
CA ARG A 29 6.65 6.43 -9.35
C ARG A 29 7.15 5.13 -10.00
N ASN A 30 8.24 5.24 -10.75
CA ASN A 30 8.89 4.07 -11.33
C ASN A 30 9.28 3.06 -10.25
N PRO A 31 9.07 1.75 -10.51
CA PRO A 31 9.44 0.69 -9.57
C PRO A 31 10.96 0.66 -9.37
N ARG A 32 11.36 0.27 -8.17
CA ARG A 32 12.77 0.04 -7.87
C ARG A 32 13.28 -1.21 -8.57
N THR A 33 14.57 -1.24 -8.85
CA THR A 33 15.24 -2.48 -9.29
C THR A 33 15.14 -3.55 -8.20
N THR A 34 15.24 -4.82 -8.56
CA THR A 34 15.19 -5.94 -7.58
C THR A 34 16.22 -5.77 -6.47
N ARG A 35 17.43 -5.30 -6.78
CA ARG A 35 18.45 -5.03 -5.73
C ARG A 35 18.01 -3.94 -4.76
N GLN A 36 17.44 -2.85 -5.28
CA GLN A 36 16.92 -1.75 -4.48
C GLN A 36 15.69 -2.15 -3.66
N MET A 37 14.87 -3.06 -4.17
CA MET A 37 13.70 -3.62 -3.50
C MET A 37 14.07 -4.34 -2.20
N PHE A 38 15.22 -5.03 -2.12
CA PHE A 38 15.65 -5.75 -0.92
C PHE A 38 16.67 -4.99 -0.07
N PHE A 39 17.58 -4.23 -0.68
CA PHE A 39 18.74 -3.69 0.04
C PHE A 39 18.74 -2.17 0.16
N GLN A 40 17.83 -1.45 -0.50
CA GLN A 40 17.75 -0.01 -0.32
C GLN A 40 17.05 0.29 1.02
N PRO A 41 17.68 1.09 1.90
CA PRO A 41 17.06 1.50 3.16
C PRO A 41 15.76 2.27 2.91
N TYR A 42 14.93 2.38 3.95
CA TYR A 42 13.70 3.16 3.87
C TYR A 42 14.01 4.65 3.70
N GLU A 43 13.36 5.29 2.72
CA GLU A 43 13.52 6.73 2.47
C GLU A 43 12.90 7.57 3.59
N SER A 44 11.88 7.03 4.27
CA SER A 44 11.20 7.71 5.35
C SER A 44 10.52 6.73 6.31
N LYS A 45 10.18 7.22 7.51
CA LYS A 45 9.35 6.49 8.48
C LYS A 45 7.99 6.10 7.90
N LYS A 46 7.45 6.91 6.99
CA LYS A 46 6.15 6.69 6.35
C LYS A 46 6.17 5.47 5.43
N GLU A 47 7.24 5.34 4.65
CA GLU A 47 7.49 4.17 3.80
C GLU A 47 7.66 2.90 4.64
N PHE A 48 8.37 3.00 5.77
CA PHE A 48 8.51 1.88 6.70
C PHE A 48 7.15 1.43 7.24
N ILE A 49 6.31 2.35 7.74
CA ILE A 49 4.98 2.04 8.28
C ILE A 49 4.09 1.38 7.22
N TYR A 50 4.13 1.89 5.99
CA TYR A 50 3.36 1.34 4.87
C TYR A 50 3.78 -0.09 4.53
N CYS A 51 5.09 -0.33 4.38
CA CYS A 51 5.63 -1.68 4.16
C CYS A 51 5.30 -2.62 5.33
N ALA A 52 5.39 -2.13 6.56
CA ALA A 52 5.09 -2.87 7.77
C ALA A 52 3.62 -3.29 7.83
N ARG A 53 2.68 -2.42 7.48
CA ARG A 53 1.24 -2.72 7.46
C ARG A 53 0.94 -3.88 6.50
N HIS A 54 1.42 -3.79 5.27
CA HIS A 54 1.22 -4.80 4.23
C HIS A 54 2.08 -6.08 4.40
N THR A 55 2.83 -6.18 5.50
CA THR A 55 3.62 -7.39 5.85
C THR A 55 3.13 -8.01 7.17
N PHE A 56 2.89 -7.20 8.21
CA PHE A 56 2.46 -7.70 9.51
C PHE A 56 0.97 -8.05 9.56
N GLN A 57 0.11 -7.33 8.85
CA GLN A 57 -1.32 -7.64 8.81
C GLN A 57 -1.59 -9.04 8.21
N PRO A 58 -1.07 -9.39 7.02
CA PRO A 58 -1.21 -10.76 6.51
C PRO A 58 -0.49 -11.80 7.39
N MET A 59 0.64 -11.46 8.01
CA MET A 59 1.33 -12.36 8.95
C MET A 59 0.49 -12.68 10.19
N ALA A 60 -0.20 -11.67 10.74
CA ALA A 60 -1.12 -11.86 11.87
C ALA A 60 -2.34 -12.72 11.47
N ILE A 61 -2.89 -12.50 10.27
CA ILE A 61 -3.98 -13.34 9.73
C ILE A 61 -3.51 -14.79 9.59
N LEU A 62 -2.29 -15.02 9.06
CA LEU A 62 -1.72 -16.36 8.94
C LEU A 62 -1.48 -17.01 10.31
N GLY A 63 -0.96 -16.26 11.28
CA GLY A 63 -0.80 -16.74 12.67
C GLY A 63 -2.12 -17.12 13.31
N LEU A 64 -3.17 -16.32 13.10
CA LEU A 64 -4.52 -16.62 13.57
C LEU A 64 -5.10 -17.84 12.86
N ALA A 65 -4.84 -18.01 11.56
CA ALA A 65 -5.26 -19.17 10.80
C ALA A 65 -4.60 -20.49 11.27
N ILE A 66 -3.35 -20.44 11.74
CA ILE A 66 -2.68 -21.61 12.34
C ILE A 66 -3.37 -22.02 13.64
N LEU A 67 -3.81 -21.05 14.45
CA LEU A 67 -4.53 -21.31 15.70
C LEU A 67 -5.97 -21.78 15.45
N ASN A 68 -6.63 -21.18 14.45
CA ASN A 68 -7.99 -21.52 14.06
C ASN A 68 -8.16 -21.44 12.53
N PRO A 69 -8.13 -22.58 11.82
CA PRO A 69 -8.16 -22.59 10.36
C PRO A 69 -9.48 -22.09 9.76
N TYR A 70 -10.57 -22.09 10.54
CA TYR A 70 -11.85 -21.56 10.09
C TYR A 70 -11.78 -20.07 9.76
N VAL A 71 -10.82 -19.33 10.31
CA VAL A 71 -10.65 -17.89 10.06
C VAL A 71 -10.39 -17.61 8.57
N LEU A 72 -9.66 -18.48 7.87
CA LEU A 72 -9.42 -18.32 6.42
C LEU A 72 -10.68 -18.46 5.58
N VAL A 73 -11.72 -19.09 6.10
CA VAL A 73 -12.99 -19.32 5.39
C VAL A 73 -14.04 -18.30 5.85
N ILE A 74 -14.15 -18.10 7.15
CA ILE A 74 -15.16 -17.22 7.76
C ILE A 74 -14.92 -15.76 7.37
N VAL A 75 -13.68 -15.27 7.38
CA VAL A 75 -13.39 -13.85 7.10
C VAL A 75 -13.77 -13.46 5.65
N PRO A 76 -13.37 -14.21 4.60
CA PRO A 76 -13.82 -13.91 3.24
C PRO A 76 -15.33 -14.03 3.06
N ILE A 77 -15.99 -15.00 3.71
CA ILE A 77 -17.45 -15.16 3.65
C ILE A 77 -18.15 -13.95 4.26
N ILE A 78 -17.71 -13.48 5.43
CA ILE A 78 -18.31 -12.30 6.07
C ILE A 78 -18.07 -11.05 5.24
N MET A 79 -16.84 -10.82 4.76
CA MET A 79 -16.50 -9.64 3.95
C MET A 79 -17.24 -9.64 2.61
N GLY A 80 -17.26 -10.78 1.91
CA GLY A 80 -17.98 -10.93 0.65
C GLY A 80 -19.50 -10.84 0.83
N GLY A 81 -20.03 -11.43 1.90
CA GLY A 81 -21.44 -11.32 2.27
C GLY A 81 -21.86 -9.89 2.57
N LEU A 82 -21.09 -9.16 3.38
CA LEU A 82 -21.32 -7.74 3.66
C LEU A 82 -21.27 -6.90 2.38
N SER A 83 -20.27 -7.12 1.52
CA SER A 83 -20.18 -6.41 0.25
C SER A 83 -21.40 -6.69 -0.65
N ALA A 84 -21.87 -7.93 -0.73
CA ALA A 84 -23.08 -8.28 -1.48
C ALA A 84 -24.34 -7.59 -0.91
N VAL A 85 -24.48 -7.52 0.41
CA VAL A 85 -25.58 -6.80 1.07
C VAL A 85 -25.53 -5.31 0.75
N PHE A 86 -24.35 -4.68 0.84
CA PHE A 86 -24.18 -3.27 0.49
C PHE A 86 -24.44 -3.01 -0.99
N ALA A 87 -24.00 -3.88 -1.89
CA ALA A 87 -24.30 -3.76 -3.31
C ALA A 87 -25.82 -3.86 -3.58
N ALA A 88 -26.52 -4.78 -2.91
CA ALA A 88 -27.97 -4.90 -3.01
C ALA A 88 -28.70 -3.66 -2.48
N LEU A 89 -28.30 -3.14 -1.31
CA LEU A 89 -28.84 -1.90 -0.73
C LEU A 89 -28.58 -0.68 -1.63
N GLY A 90 -27.41 -0.61 -2.26
CA GLY A 90 -27.07 0.43 -3.23
C GLY A 90 -27.95 0.35 -4.47
N GLY A 91 -28.17 -0.85 -5.01
CA GLY A 91 -29.08 -1.09 -6.13
C GLY A 91 -30.52 -0.70 -5.81
N ILE A 92 -31.04 -1.10 -4.64
CA ILE A 92 -32.38 -0.71 -4.17
C ILE A 92 -32.46 0.82 -4.02
N SER A 93 -31.48 1.45 -3.36
CA SER A 93 -31.46 2.90 -3.14
C SER A 93 -31.46 3.69 -4.45
N LYS A 94 -30.78 3.17 -5.48
CA LYS A 94 -30.78 3.75 -6.83
C LYS A 94 -32.17 3.66 -7.49
N LEU A 95 -32.88 2.54 -7.32
CA LEU A 95 -34.24 2.36 -7.83
C LEU A 95 -35.25 3.32 -7.19
N TYR A 96 -35.03 3.72 -5.92
CA TYR A 96 -35.84 4.72 -5.22
C TYR A 96 -35.41 6.17 -5.50
N GLY A 97 -34.44 6.40 -6.39
CA GLY A 97 -33.96 7.75 -6.75
C GLY A 97 -33.09 8.42 -5.69
N ASN A 98 -32.60 7.69 -4.69
CA ASN A 98 -31.69 8.22 -3.68
C ASN A 98 -30.22 7.98 -4.09
N GLU A 99 -29.73 8.84 -4.97
CA GLU A 99 -28.37 8.75 -5.53
C GLU A 99 -27.25 8.85 -4.46
N SER A 100 -27.49 9.61 -3.37
CA SER A 100 -26.51 9.77 -2.29
C SER A 100 -26.34 8.49 -1.47
N ALA A 101 -27.46 7.82 -1.14
CA ALA A 101 -27.40 6.52 -0.46
C ALA A 101 -26.85 5.42 -1.39
N ALA A 102 -27.24 5.45 -2.66
CA ALA A 102 -26.76 4.50 -3.65
C ALA A 102 -25.23 4.58 -3.83
N SER A 103 -24.67 5.78 -3.96
CA SER A 103 -23.22 5.97 -4.08
C SER A 103 -22.50 5.51 -2.82
N PHE A 104 -22.98 5.88 -1.63
CA PHE A 104 -22.37 5.45 -0.37
C PHE A 104 -22.29 3.93 -0.23
N TYR A 105 -23.39 3.22 -0.51
CA TYR A 105 -23.42 1.76 -0.37
C TYR A 105 -22.59 1.05 -1.44
N LEU A 106 -22.60 1.54 -2.69
CA LEU A 106 -21.79 0.97 -3.76
C LEU A 106 -20.29 1.21 -3.53
N ASP A 107 -19.91 2.42 -3.09
CA ASP A 107 -18.51 2.74 -2.77
C ASP A 107 -18.02 1.90 -1.58
N THR A 108 -18.89 1.66 -0.58
CA THR A 108 -18.56 0.78 0.55
C THR A 108 -18.39 -0.67 0.11
N ALA A 109 -19.24 -1.17 -0.79
CA ALA A 109 -19.14 -2.52 -1.33
C ALA A 109 -17.83 -2.72 -2.13
N ASP A 110 -17.49 -1.74 -2.97
CA ASP A 110 -16.24 -1.72 -3.74
C ASP A 110 -15.01 -1.66 -2.82
N PHE A 111 -15.06 -0.81 -1.79
CA PHE A 111 -14.01 -0.72 -0.78
C PHE A 111 -13.75 -2.06 -0.08
N LEU A 112 -14.81 -2.76 0.36
CA LEU A 112 -14.69 -4.07 1.02
C LEU A 112 -14.10 -5.15 0.11
N ILE A 113 -14.47 -5.16 -1.17
CA ILE A 113 -13.91 -6.12 -2.15
C ILE A 113 -12.43 -5.82 -2.40
N LYS A 114 -12.08 -4.55 -2.58
CA LYS A 114 -10.70 -4.12 -2.79
C LYS A 114 -9.81 -4.46 -1.60
N ASP A 115 -10.27 -4.20 -0.37
CA ASP A 115 -9.53 -4.57 0.83
C ASP A 115 -9.34 -6.08 0.95
N LEU A 116 -10.37 -6.87 0.65
CA LEU A 116 -10.26 -8.34 0.65
C LEU A 116 -9.26 -8.82 -0.41
N CYS A 117 -9.34 -8.29 -1.62
CA CYS A 117 -8.40 -8.61 -2.70
C CYS A 117 -6.96 -8.19 -2.35
N GLN A 118 -6.77 -7.01 -1.75
CA GLN A 118 -5.46 -6.54 -1.31
C GLN A 118 -4.90 -7.47 -0.22
N ALA A 119 -5.71 -7.88 0.76
CA ALA A 119 -5.29 -8.82 1.79
C ALA A 119 -4.86 -10.18 1.22
N ILE A 120 -5.53 -10.67 0.18
CA ILE A 120 -5.14 -11.90 -0.53
C ILE A 120 -3.80 -11.70 -1.24
N ILE A 121 -3.63 -10.59 -1.97
CA ILE A 121 -2.36 -10.27 -2.65
C ILE A 121 -1.23 -10.21 -1.64
N ASP A 122 -1.42 -9.47 -0.54
CA ASP A 122 -0.45 -9.30 0.53
C ASP A 122 -0.07 -10.63 1.18
N LEU A 123 -1.03 -11.56 1.34
CA LEU A 123 -0.78 -12.90 1.85
C LEU A 123 0.05 -13.75 0.88
N VAL A 124 -0.23 -13.66 -0.43
CA VAL A 124 0.52 -14.38 -1.47
C VAL A 124 1.96 -13.87 -1.57
N VAL A 125 2.17 -12.55 -1.50
CA VAL A 125 3.51 -11.96 -1.58
C VAL A 125 4.21 -11.89 -0.22
N LEU A 126 3.58 -12.35 0.86
CA LEU A 126 4.10 -12.33 2.23
C LEU A 126 5.54 -12.86 2.37
N PRO A 127 5.93 -14.00 1.76
CA PRO A 127 7.30 -14.48 1.89
C PRO A 127 8.33 -13.48 1.34
N VAL A 128 7.98 -12.83 0.23
CA VAL A 128 8.84 -11.86 -0.45
C VAL A 128 8.88 -10.55 0.34
N SER A 129 7.72 -10.08 0.83
CA SER A 129 7.63 -8.85 1.62
C SER A 129 8.29 -8.98 2.99
N ALA A 130 8.21 -10.13 3.64
CA ALA A 130 8.91 -10.40 4.89
C ALA A 130 10.42 -10.35 4.71
N VAL A 131 10.96 -10.98 3.66
CA VAL A 131 12.40 -10.93 3.35
C VAL A 131 12.82 -9.50 3.02
N ALA A 132 12.08 -8.81 2.15
CA ALA A 132 12.36 -7.42 1.82
C ALA A 132 12.35 -6.51 3.05
N MET A 133 11.38 -6.68 3.94
CA MET A 133 11.31 -5.90 5.17
C MET A 133 12.50 -6.16 6.10
N LEU A 134 12.94 -7.41 6.23
CA LEU A 134 14.09 -7.79 7.03
C LEU A 134 15.39 -7.20 6.46
N THR A 135 15.64 -7.40 5.17
CA THR A 135 16.87 -6.93 4.51
C THR A 135 16.94 -5.41 4.46
N ARG A 136 15.81 -4.72 4.23
CA ARG A 136 15.74 -3.26 4.27
C ARG A 136 15.82 -2.71 5.68
N GLY A 137 15.27 -3.42 6.67
CA GLY A 137 15.39 -3.08 8.09
C GLY A 137 16.85 -3.12 8.54
N ILE A 138 17.58 -4.18 8.17
CA ILE A 138 19.03 -4.28 8.40
C ILE A 138 19.76 -3.15 7.67
N ALA A 139 19.49 -2.92 6.38
CA ALA A 139 20.13 -1.83 5.63
C ALA A 139 19.90 -0.46 6.27
N THR A 140 18.70 -0.20 6.77
CA THR A 140 18.35 1.04 7.49
C THR A 140 19.08 1.15 8.83
N GLY A 141 19.20 0.05 9.57
CA GLY A 141 19.98 -0.01 10.81
C GLY A 141 21.46 0.23 10.59
N VAL A 142 22.07 -0.42 9.58
CA VAL A 142 23.47 -0.24 9.21
C VAL A 142 23.74 1.19 8.76
N GLN A 143 22.80 1.81 8.01
CA GLN A 143 22.88 3.22 7.65
C GLN A 143 22.79 4.14 8.87
N ALA A 144 21.92 3.84 9.84
CA ALA A 144 21.76 4.64 11.05
C ALA A 144 22.99 4.60 11.97
N VAL A 145 23.72 3.48 12.01
CA VAL A 145 24.98 3.32 12.76
C VAL A 145 26.18 3.90 12.01
N GLY A 146 26.00 4.39 10.77
CA GLY A 146 27.05 5.05 10.00
C GLY A 146 28.09 4.12 9.38
N ILE A 147 27.84 2.81 9.40
CA ILE A 147 28.74 1.80 8.82
C ILE A 147 28.71 1.89 7.28
N THR A 148 27.58 2.28 6.70
CA THR A 148 27.48 2.59 5.26
C THR A 148 27.88 4.03 5.01
N GLY A 149 29.19 4.30 4.96
CA GLY A 149 29.70 5.57 4.48
C GLY A 149 29.21 5.85 3.04
N LYS A 150 28.61 7.03 2.82
CA LYS A 150 28.52 7.71 1.51
C LYS A 150 28.09 6.86 0.30
N HIS A 151 27.02 6.08 0.41
CA HIS A 151 26.13 5.83 -0.72
C HIS A 151 24.80 6.53 -0.48
N THR A 152 24.91 7.86 -0.39
CA THR A 152 23.82 8.77 -0.68
C THR A 152 23.13 8.33 -1.96
N ALA A 153 21.80 8.29 -1.91
CA ALA A 153 20.90 8.30 -3.04
C ALA A 153 21.44 9.20 -4.19
N PRO A 154 21.12 8.91 -5.47
CA PRO A 154 21.34 9.90 -6.51
C PRO A 154 20.67 11.19 -6.03
N LYS A 155 21.49 12.22 -5.82
CA LYS A 155 20.97 13.58 -5.66
C LYS A 155 20.10 13.81 -6.89
N GLU A 156 18.85 14.21 -6.67
CA GLU A 156 18.14 14.95 -7.70
C GLU A 156 19.00 16.18 -7.99
N GLU A 157 19.84 16.08 -9.02
CA GLU A 157 20.25 17.23 -9.80
C GLU A 157 18.98 17.77 -10.43
N PHE A 158 18.27 18.61 -9.70
CA PHE A 158 17.50 19.66 -10.34
C PHE A 158 18.52 20.44 -11.18
N PRO A 159 18.43 20.44 -12.52
CA PRO A 159 19.21 21.40 -13.27
C PRO A 159 18.79 22.80 -12.77
N PRO A 160 19.74 23.72 -12.58
CA PRO A 160 19.38 25.10 -12.28
C PRO A 160 18.46 25.55 -13.41
N PHE A 161 17.29 26.07 -13.01
CA PHE A 161 16.39 26.82 -13.87
C PHE A 161 17.25 27.76 -14.73
N GLU A 162 17.41 27.43 -16.01
CA GLU A 162 17.75 28.42 -17.02
C GLU A 162 16.65 29.46 -16.92
N ALA A 163 17.00 30.60 -16.34
CA ALA A 163 16.23 31.82 -16.49
C ALA A 163 16.17 32.09 -17.99
N LEU A 164 15.07 31.67 -18.61
CA LEU A 164 14.55 32.19 -19.85
C LEU A 164 14.69 33.71 -19.82
N SER A 165 15.68 34.22 -20.53
CA SER A 165 15.76 35.61 -20.96
C SER A 165 14.59 35.86 -21.91
N PRO A 166 13.70 36.83 -21.63
CA PRO A 166 12.83 37.38 -22.66
C PRO A 166 13.37 38.76 -23.01
N SER A 167 14.11 38.87 -24.11
CA SER A 167 14.25 40.14 -24.81
C SER A 167 14.53 39.92 -26.29
N ASN A 168 13.44 39.73 -27.03
CA ASN A 168 13.33 40.15 -28.42
C ASN A 168 12.10 41.07 -28.49
N ALA A 169 12.34 42.37 -28.40
CA ALA A 169 11.50 43.45 -28.92
C ALA A 169 12.39 44.67 -29.14
#